data_AF-A0A2S6WEW5-F1
#
_entry.id   AF-A0A2S6WEW5-F1
#
_cell.length_a   1.000
_cell.length_b   1.000
_cell.length_c   1.000
_cell.angle_alpha   90.00
_cell.angle_beta   90.00
_cell.angle_gamma   90.00
#
_symmetry.space_group_name_H-M   'P 1'
#
loop_
_entity.id
_entity.type
_entity.pdbx_description
1 polymer ?
#
loop_
_entity_poly.entity_id
_entity_poly.type
_entity_poly.pdbx_seq_one_letter_code
_entity_poly.pdbx_strand_id
1 'polypeptide(L)'
;MRSCRTWLTVAEARLGAGQPPQAPAVEAAVDRAHHQWGLIRDAGRARELGAALAALRGRVPGRREGALDHVQRELSRLQTQG
;
A
#
# COMPACT_ATOMS: atom_id res chain seq x y z
N MET A 1 4.00 6.74 -15.66
CA MET A 1 3.89 6.55 -14.19
C MET A 1 2.43 6.26 -13.84
N ARG A 2 2.11 5.21 -13.07
CA ARG A 2 0.76 4.95 -12.55
C ARG A 2 0.69 5.43 -11.10
N SER A 3 -0.44 6.05 -10.71
CA SER A 3 -0.62 6.59 -9.36
C SER A 3 -0.74 5.48 -8.31
N CYS A 4 -0.54 5.83 -7.04
CA CYS A 4 -0.73 4.91 -5.90
C CYS A 4 -2.10 4.21 -5.98
N ARG A 5 -3.17 4.97 -6.21
CA ARG A 5 -4.54 4.44 -6.34
C ARG A 5 -4.66 3.36 -7.41
N THR A 6 -4.05 3.55 -8.58
CA THR A 6 -4.09 2.54 -9.64
C THR A 6 -3.45 1.22 -9.21
N TRP A 7 -2.33 1.28 -8.49
CA TRP A 7 -1.66 0.07 -8.02
C TRP A 7 -2.40 -0.63 -6.88
N LEU A 8 -3.08 0.12 -6.00
CA LEU A 8 -4.00 -0.45 -5.01
C LEU A 8 -5.09 -1.27 -5.71
N THR A 9 -5.77 -0.68 -6.70
CA THR A 9 -6.83 -1.36 -7.47
C THR A 9 -6.31 -2.61 -8.18
N VAL A 10 -5.10 -2.57 -8.75
CA VAL A 10 -4.50 -3.75 -9.39
C VAL A 10 -4.25 -4.87 -8.37
N ALA A 11 -3.74 -4.55 -7.17
CA ALA A 11 -3.52 -5.55 -6.12
C ALA A 11 -4.84 -6.16 -5.65
N GLU A 12 -5.85 -5.33 -5.41
CA GLU A 12 -7.19 -5.77 -5.01
C GLU A 12 -7.84 -6.65 -6.07
N ALA A 13 -7.78 -6.27 -7.35
CA ALA A 13 -8.35 -7.06 -8.44
C ALA A 13 -7.70 -8.45 -8.54
N ARG A 14 -6.38 -8.55 -8.32
CA ARG A 14 -5.67 -9.85 -8.33
C ARG A 14 -6.08 -10.74 -7.16
N LEU A 15 -6.18 -10.17 -5.96
CA LEU A 15 -6.67 -10.88 -4.79
C LEU A 15 -8.13 -11.33 -4.99
N GLY A 16 -8.98 -10.46 -5.53
CA GLY A 16 -10.37 -10.78 -5.86
C GLY A 16 -10.51 -11.86 -6.95
N ALA A 17 -9.54 -11.96 -7.86
CA ALA A 17 -9.43 -13.04 -8.84
C ALA A 17 -8.87 -14.36 -8.26
N GLY A 18 -8.69 -14.44 -6.94
CA GLY A 18 -8.23 -15.66 -6.25
C GLY A 18 -6.72 -15.90 -6.29
N GLN A 19 -5.91 -14.93 -6.74
CA GLN A 19 -4.45 -15.08 -6.66
C GLN A 19 -4.01 -15.09 -5.18
N PRO A 20 -3.11 -15.99 -4.78
CA PRO A 20 -2.64 -16.05 -3.41
C PRO A 20 -1.86 -14.76 -3.06
N PRO A 21 -1.88 -14.30 -1.80
CA PRO A 21 -1.16 -13.10 -1.39
C PRO A 21 0.35 -13.14 -1.69
N GLN A 22 0.95 -14.33 -1.68
CA GLN A 22 2.37 -14.56 -1.99
C GLN A 22 2.65 -14.64 -3.49
N ALA A 23 1.63 -14.52 -4.34
CA ALA A 23 1.83 -14.51 -5.79
C ALA A 23 2.73 -13.31 -6.17
N PRO A 24 3.81 -13.52 -6.95
CA PRO A 24 4.74 -12.44 -7.30
C PRO A 24 4.06 -11.22 -7.94
N ALA A 25 2.98 -11.44 -8.68
CA ALA A 25 2.23 -10.36 -9.32
C ALA A 25 1.36 -9.55 -8.34
N VAL A 26 0.91 -10.16 -7.24
CA VAL A 26 0.21 -9.47 -6.15
C VAL A 26 1.23 -8.66 -5.33
N GLU A 27 2.35 -9.29 -4.94
CA GLU A 27 3.45 -8.62 -4.23
C GLU A 27 3.94 -7.39 -5.00
N ALA A 28 4.24 -7.55 -6.30
CA ALA A 28 4.72 -6.46 -7.15
C ALA A 28 3.71 -5.30 -7.26
N ALA A 29 2.40 -5.57 -7.27
CA ALA A 29 1.40 -4.52 -7.29
C ALA A 29 1.38 -3.72 -5.97
N VAL A 30 1.44 -4.42 -4.83
CA VAL A 30 1.49 -3.79 -3.49
C VAL A 30 2.79 -3.00 -3.30
N ASP A 31 3.93 -3.52 -3.76
CA ASP A 31 5.22 -2.82 -3.69
C ASP A 31 5.19 -1.50 -4.50
N ARG A 32 4.56 -1.52 -5.69
CA ARG A 32 4.41 -0.31 -6.51
C ARG A 32 3.44 0.68 -5.88
N ALA A 33 2.35 0.22 -5.27
CA ALA A 33 1.43 1.08 -4.53
C ALA A 33 2.15 1.77 -3.36
N HIS A 34 2.94 1.02 -2.60
CA HIS A 34 3.77 1.54 -1.50
C HIS A 34 4.76 2.58 -1.99
N HIS A 35 5.54 2.25 -3.02
CA HIS A 35 6.52 3.19 -3.57
C HIS A 35 5.87 4.50 -4.02
N GLN A 36 4.72 4.44 -4.70
CA GLN A 36 4.01 5.65 -5.13
C GLN A 36 3.38 6.42 -3.96
N TRP A 37 2.93 5.73 -2.92
CA TRP A 37 2.38 6.35 -1.73
C TRP A 37 3.41 7.25 -1.02
N GLY A 38 4.65 6.79 -0.89
CA GLY A 38 5.74 7.59 -0.28
C GLY A 38 6.14 8.84 -1.07
N LEU A 39 5.62 9.01 -2.29
CA LEU A 39 5.85 10.20 -3.12
C LEU A 39 4.72 11.24 -2.99
N ILE A 40 3.62 10.91 -2.30
CA ILE A 40 2.48 11.80 -2.12
C ILE A 40 2.85 12.89 -1.11
N ARG A 41 2.72 14.15 -1.52
CA ARG A 41 3.01 15.32 -0.68
C ARG A 41 1.79 15.88 0.04
N ASP A 42 0.60 15.65 -0.53
CA ASP A 42 -0.64 16.06 0.10
C ASP A 42 -0.97 15.14 1.28
N ALA A 43 -0.99 15.70 2.49
CA ALA A 43 -1.17 14.93 3.72
C ALA A 43 -2.55 14.27 3.79
N GLY A 44 -3.62 14.93 3.32
CA GLY A 44 -4.96 14.36 3.28
C GLY A 44 -5.02 13.12 2.39
N ARG A 45 -4.46 13.24 1.17
CA ARG A 45 -4.40 12.16 0.20
C ARG A 45 -3.49 11.02 0.63
N ALA A 46 -2.38 11.34 1.30
CA ALA A 46 -1.49 10.35 1.88
C ALA A 46 -2.20 9.57 3.01
N ARG A 47 -2.98 10.21 3.87
CA ARG A 47 -3.78 9.52 4.90
C ARG A 47 -4.81 8.58 4.28
N GLU A 48 -5.60 9.06 3.31
CA GLU A 48 -6.64 8.27 2.64
C GLU A 48 -6.06 7.00 1.99
N LEU A 49 -5.05 7.18 1.14
CA LEU A 49 -4.46 6.06 0.39
C LEU A 49 -3.58 5.16 1.28
N GLY A 50 -3.00 5.71 2.34
CA GLY A 50 -2.18 4.97 3.27
C GLY A 50 -2.99 3.96 4.09
N ALA A 51 -4.22 4.30 4.47
CA ALA A 51 -5.11 3.37 5.15
C ALA A 51 -5.43 2.13 4.29
N ALA A 52 -5.73 2.33 3.00
CA ALA A 52 -5.93 1.24 2.05
C ALA A 52 -4.65 0.41 1.83
N LEU A 53 -3.50 1.08 1.74
CA LEU A 53 -2.20 0.41 1.63
C LEU A 53 -1.87 -0.45 2.86
N ALA A 54 -2.15 0.04 4.07
CA ALA A 54 -1.94 -0.71 5.31
C ALA A 54 -2.79 -1.98 5.35
N ALA A 55 -4.07 -1.89 4.97
CA ALA A 55 -4.95 -3.06 4.88
C ALA A 55 -4.41 -4.10 3.87
N LEU A 56 -3.93 -3.66 2.71
CA LEU A 56 -3.30 -4.56 1.73
C LEU A 56 -2.02 -5.19 2.27
N ARG A 57 -1.15 -4.44 2.96
CA ARG A 57 0.08 -4.98 3.56
C ARG A 57 -0.17 -5.97 4.69
N GLY A 58 -1.28 -5.85 5.42
CA GLY A 58 -1.69 -6.87 6.39
C GLY A 58 -2.02 -8.21 5.74
N ARG A 59 -2.51 -8.20 4.49
CA ARG A 59 -2.81 -9.40 3.71
C ARG A 59 -1.62 -9.89 2.89
N VAL A 60 -0.80 -8.96 2.42
CA VAL A 60 0.36 -9.16 1.54
C VAL A 60 1.59 -8.59 2.25
N PRO A 61 2.17 -9.33 3.21
CA PRO A 61 3.37 -8.86 3.92
C PRO A 61 4.54 -8.64 2.95
N GLY A 62 4.56 -9.41 1.85
CA GLY A 62 5.68 -9.45 0.90
C GLY A 62 6.86 -10.23 1.48
N ARG A 63 7.99 -10.21 0.76
CA ARG A 63 9.21 -10.93 1.17
C ARG A 63 10.07 -10.21 2.19
N ARG A 64 9.85 -8.91 2.40
CA ARG A 64 10.61 -8.08 3.35
C ARG A 64 9.71 -7.72 4.52
N GLU A 65 10.12 -8.15 5.70
CA GLU A 65 9.45 -7.80 6.96
C GLU A 65 9.45 -6.28 7.17
N GLY A 66 8.40 -5.76 7.82
CA GLY A 66 8.34 -4.34 8.23
C GLY A 66 7.68 -3.37 7.24
N ALA A 67 7.24 -3.81 6.06
CA ALA A 67 6.56 -2.90 5.12
C ALA A 67 5.20 -2.38 5.64
N LEU A 68 4.43 -3.23 6.34
CA LEU A 68 3.20 -2.81 7.03
C LEU A 68 3.49 -1.79 8.12
N ASP A 69 4.47 -2.10 8.96
CA ASP A 69 4.86 -1.29 10.11
C ASP A 69 5.42 0.08 9.65
N HIS A 70 6.14 0.14 8.54
CA HIS A 70 6.51 1.41 7.90
C HIS A 70 5.29 2.25 7.52
N VAL A 71 4.27 1.65 6.87
CA VAL A 71 3.04 2.37 6.50
C VAL A 71 2.30 2.86 7.75
N GLN A 72 2.20 2.03 8.78
CA GLN A 72 1.52 2.39 10.04
C GLN A 72 2.21 3.55 10.76
N ARG A 73 3.55 3.55 10.85
CA ARG A 73 4.31 4.65 11.44
C ARG A 73 4.13 5.96 10.68
N GLU A 74 4.22 5.92 9.36
CA GLU A 74 4.06 7.12 8.54
C GLU A 74 2.62 7.65 8.58
N LEU A 75 1.61 6.78 8.64
CA LEU A 75 0.22 7.18 8.89
C LEU A 75 0.05 7.88 10.23
N SER A 76 0.64 7.34 11.30
CA SER A 76 0.59 7.95 12.63
C SER A 76 1.22 9.36 12.59
N ARG A 77 2.38 9.52 11.96
CA ARG A 77 3.01 10.84 11.76
C ARG A 77 2.13 11.79 10.98
N LEU A 78 1.50 11.32 9.91
CA LEU A 78 0.59 12.14 9.12
C LEU A 78 -0.62 12.57 9.96
N GLN A 79 -1.15 11.75 10.86
CA GLN A 79 -2.27 12.10 11.75
C GLN A 79 -1.90 13.19 12.76
N THR A 80 -0.67 13.21 13.26
CA THR A 80 -0.21 14.24 14.22
C THR A 80 0.09 15.59 13.54
N GLN A 81 0.31 15.61 12.23
CA GLN A 81 0.57 16.82 11.43
C GLN A 81 -0.73 17.48 10.91
N GLY A 82 -1.86 17.25 11.58
CA GLY A 82 -3.19 17.76 11.20
C GLY A 82 -3.57 19.00 11.96
#